data_AF-A0A349VGK1-F1
#
_entry.id   AF-A0A349VGK1-F1
#
_cell.length_a   1.000
_cell.length_b   1.000
_cell.length_c   1.000
_cell.angle_alpha   90.00
_cell.angle_beta   90.00
_cell.angle_gamma   90.00
#
_symmetry.space_group_name_H-M   'P 1'
#
loop_
_entity.id
_entity.type
_entity.pdbx_description
1 polymer ?
#
loop_
_entity_poly.entity_id
_entity_poly.type
_entity_poly.pdbx_seq_one_letter_code
_entity_poly.pdbx_strand_id
1 'polypeptide(L)'
;MKWYVLDAVFKRNFVSYFSNPTGYVFICVFVLLGSLAAFWPPEFFNSNLANLDQLNRYLPYILLVFIPAITMSVWADERRQGTDELILTLPASDIEVVVGKYLSAVGIYTVSLIFSYLCNLVVLQIWGSPDPGLFLTNYLGYWFVGLAMLAIGM
;
A
#
# COMPACT_ATOMS: atom_id res chain seq x y z
N MET A 1 13.76 -21.48 -9.48
CA MET A 1 13.18 -20.57 -8.48
C MET A 1 13.12 -21.31 -7.14
N LYS A 2 13.96 -20.90 -6.19
CA LYS A 2 14.03 -21.48 -4.85
C LYS A 2 12.98 -20.78 -3.96
N TRP A 3 11.84 -21.43 -3.77
CA TRP A 3 10.70 -20.88 -3.01
C TRP A 3 11.05 -20.46 -1.58
N TYR A 4 12.01 -21.13 -0.93
CA TYR A 4 12.44 -20.78 0.43
C TYR A 4 13.16 -19.42 0.50
N VAL A 5 13.85 -19.01 -0.57
CA VAL A 5 14.56 -17.72 -0.63
C VAL A 5 13.55 -16.58 -0.71
N LEU A 6 12.51 -16.76 -1.53
CA LEU A 6 11.41 -15.80 -1.70
C LEU A 6 10.68 -15.54 -0.38
N ASP A 7 10.26 -16.60 0.31
CA ASP A 7 9.54 -16.46 1.57
C ASP A 7 10.42 -15.83 2.66
N ALA A 8 11.71 -16.19 2.71
CA ALA A 8 12.66 -15.58 3.64
C ALA A 8 12.85 -14.08 3.40
N VAL A 9 13.04 -13.66 2.14
CA VAL A 9 13.17 -12.25 1.76
C VAL A 9 11.88 -11.49 2.03
N PHE A 10 10.73 -12.09 1.71
CA PHE A 10 9.41 -11.53 1.95
C PHE A 10 9.20 -11.26 3.44
N LYS A 11 9.31 -12.31 4.26
CA LYS A 11 9.08 -12.25 5.69
C LYS A 11 10.02 -11.28 6.38
N ARG A 12 11.31 -11.28 6.00
CA ARG A 12 12.30 -10.35 6.55
C ARG A 12 11.91 -8.90 6.28
N ASN A 13 11.64 -8.55 5.02
CA ASN A 13 11.33 -7.15 4.65
C ASN A 13 9.99 -6.70 5.23
N PHE A 14 8.98 -7.55 5.18
CA PHE A 14 7.68 -7.26 5.76
C PHE A 14 7.78 -7.02 7.28
N VAL A 15 8.42 -7.92 8.03
CA VAL A 15 8.59 -7.76 9.49
C VAL A 15 9.48 -6.56 9.81
N SER A 16 10.53 -6.31 9.04
CA SER A 16 11.42 -5.15 9.24
C SER A 16 10.65 -3.83 9.11
N TYR A 17 9.75 -3.73 8.12
CA TYR A 17 8.94 -2.53 7.92
C TYR A 17 8.02 -2.24 9.11
N PHE A 18 7.33 -3.27 9.64
CA PHE A 18 6.47 -3.14 10.82
C PHE A 18 7.22 -3.12 12.16
N SER A 19 8.53 -3.38 12.16
CA SER A 19 9.36 -3.20 13.36
C SER A 19 9.80 -1.75 13.53
N ASN A 20 9.83 -0.99 12.44
CA ASN A 20 10.24 0.41 12.44
C ASN A 20 9.02 1.33 12.64
N PRO A 21 9.04 2.28 13.60
CA PRO A 21 7.94 3.22 13.82
C PRO A 21 7.52 4.00 12.57
N THR A 22 8.48 4.24 11.66
CA THR A 22 8.24 4.95 10.39
C THR A 22 7.21 4.25 9.50
N GLY A 23 7.17 2.91 9.47
CA GLY A 23 6.22 2.15 8.68
C GLY A 23 4.77 2.44 9.08
N TYR A 24 4.50 2.52 10.38
CA TYR A 24 3.16 2.87 10.89
C TYR A 24 2.77 4.31 10.55
N VAL A 25 3.72 5.24 10.55
CA VAL A 25 3.47 6.64 10.17
C VAL A 25 2.99 6.73 8.72
N PHE A 26 3.63 6.00 7.80
CA PHE A 26 3.20 5.99 6.40
C PHE A 26 1.79 5.43 6.22
N ILE A 27 1.43 4.35 6.92
CA ILE A 27 0.07 3.79 6.90
C ILE A 27 -0.94 4.82 7.40
N CYS A 28 -0.65 5.47 8.54
CA CYS A 28 -1.51 6.50 9.10
C CYS A 28 -1.70 7.68 8.14
N VAL A 29 -0.62 8.15 7.50
CA VAL A 29 -0.69 9.24 6.52
C VAL A 29 -1.50 8.83 5.30
N PHE A 30 -1.33 7.61 4.78
CA PHE A 30 -2.12 7.10 3.66
C PHE A 30 -3.62 7.04 3.97
N VAL A 31 -3.98 6.53 5.15
CA VAL A 31 -5.38 6.46 5.58
C VAL A 31 -5.97 7.84 5.84
N LEU A 32 -5.19 8.74 6.43
CA LEU A 32 -5.59 10.13 6.67
C LEU A 32 -5.84 10.86 5.33
N LEU A 33 -4.90 10.78 4.39
CA LEU A 33 -5.05 11.38 3.07
C LEU A 33 -6.21 10.76 2.28
N GLY A 34 -6.40 9.45 2.35
CA GLY A 34 -7.54 8.77 1.74
C GLY A 34 -8.87 9.24 2.32
N SER A 35 -8.97 9.33 3.64
CA SER A 35 -10.19 9.79 4.32
C SER A 35 -10.47 11.27 4.03
N LEU A 36 -9.44 12.12 4.04
CA LEU A 36 -9.58 13.53 3.64
C LEU A 36 -10.05 13.64 2.19
N ALA A 37 -9.44 12.90 1.26
CA ALA A 37 -9.85 12.94 -0.13
C ALA A 37 -11.29 12.45 -0.36
N ALA A 38 -11.76 11.50 0.45
CA ALA A 38 -13.12 10.98 0.38
C ALA A 38 -14.16 11.97 0.93
N PHE A 39 -13.90 12.59 2.09
CA PHE A 39 -14.93 13.31 2.87
C PHE A 39 -14.74 14.83 2.94
N TRP A 40 -13.56 15.37 2.62
CA TRP A 40 -13.29 16.81 2.67
C TRP A 40 -14.00 17.61 1.56
N PRO A 41 -14.11 17.12 0.31
CA PRO A 41 -14.75 17.89 -0.75
C PRO A 41 -16.25 18.10 -0.48
N PRO A 42 -16.79 19.33 -0.64
CA PRO A 42 -18.21 19.62 -0.40
C PRO A 42 -19.15 18.86 -1.36
N GLU A 43 -18.62 18.44 -2.50
CA GLU A 43 -19.28 17.59 -3.50
C GLU A 43 -19.85 16.30 -2.88
N PHE A 44 -19.18 15.71 -1.89
CA PHE A 44 -19.65 14.49 -1.21
C PHE A 44 -21.00 14.74 -0.53
N PHE A 45 -21.12 15.84 0.21
CA PHE A 45 -22.37 16.22 0.90
C PHE A 45 -23.44 16.71 -0.07
N ASN A 46 -23.03 17.39 -1.17
CA ASN A 46 -23.98 17.91 -2.15
C ASN A 46 -24.61 16.80 -3.02
N SER A 47 -23.87 15.71 -3.24
CA SER A 47 -24.35 14.55 -4.00
C SER A 47 -25.36 13.71 -3.21
N ASN A 48 -25.36 13.80 -1.87
CA ASN A 48 -26.16 12.99 -0.94
C ASN A 48 -26.14 11.48 -1.24
N LEU A 49 -25.02 11.00 -1.80
CA LEU A 49 -24.78 9.60 -2.14
C LEU A 49 -23.56 9.12 -1.34
N ALA A 50 -23.68 7.97 -0.69
CA ALA A 50 -22.61 7.34 0.08
C ALA A 50 -21.60 6.61 -0.84
N ASN A 51 -21.03 7.34 -1.80
CA ASN A 51 -20.12 6.82 -2.83
C ASN A 51 -18.70 7.37 -2.65
N LEU A 52 -17.71 6.66 -3.21
CA LEU A 52 -16.29 7.00 -3.13
C LEU A 52 -15.75 7.75 -4.37
N ASP A 53 -16.59 8.49 -5.08
CA ASP A 53 -16.21 9.08 -6.36
C ASP A 53 -15.08 10.12 -6.23
N GLN A 54 -15.12 10.94 -5.17
CA GLN A 54 -14.04 11.87 -4.87
C GLN A 54 -12.73 11.13 -4.56
N LEU A 55 -12.80 10.02 -3.80
CA LEU A 55 -11.61 9.21 -3.54
C LEU A 55 -11.05 8.61 -4.83
N ASN A 56 -11.90 8.10 -5.73
CA ASN A 56 -11.47 7.57 -7.03
C ASN A 56 -10.65 8.59 -7.82
N ARG A 57 -11.04 9.87 -7.78
CA ARG A 57 -10.35 10.95 -8.49
C ARG A 57 -8.99 11.30 -7.87
N TYR A 58 -8.89 11.28 -6.54
CA TYR A 58 -7.67 11.70 -5.83
C TYR A 58 -6.70 10.55 -5.55
N LEU A 59 -7.16 9.31 -5.56
CA LEU A 59 -6.34 8.15 -5.21
C LEU A 59 -5.07 8.01 -6.06
N PRO A 60 -5.09 8.19 -7.40
CA PRO A 60 -3.86 8.07 -8.20
C PRO A 60 -2.77 9.04 -7.75
N TYR A 61 -3.15 10.25 -7.33
CA TYR A 61 -2.21 11.24 -6.80
C TYR A 61 -1.66 10.85 -5.43
N ILE A 62 -2.50 10.25 -4.57
CA ILE A 62 -2.06 9.70 -3.28
C ILE A 62 -1.07 8.55 -3.51
N LEU A 63 -1.36 7.66 -4.45
CA LEU A 63 -0.50 6.52 -4.80
C LEU A 63 0.83 6.97 -5.40
N LEU A 64 0.86 8.05 -6.19
CA LEU A 64 2.10 8.63 -6.72
C LEU A 64 3.09 9.05 -5.62
N VAL A 65 2.61 9.43 -4.44
CA VAL A 65 3.47 9.76 -3.30
C VAL A 65 3.75 8.52 -2.45
N PHE A 66 2.72 7.70 -2.21
CA PHE A 66 2.80 6.57 -1.30
C PHE A 66 3.68 5.44 -1.82
N ILE A 67 3.63 5.17 -3.12
CA ILE A 67 4.35 4.05 -3.73
C ILE A 67 5.86 4.26 -3.69
N PRO A 68 6.41 5.41 -4.14
CA PRO A 68 7.82 5.71 -3.95
C PRO A 68 8.24 5.69 -2.48
N ALA A 69 7.38 6.13 -1.56
CA ALA A 69 7.71 6.09 -0.13
C ALA A 69 7.92 4.65 0.37
N ILE A 70 7.06 3.71 -0.04
CA ILE A 70 7.23 2.28 0.30
C ILE A 70 8.46 1.72 -0.42
N THR A 71 8.58 1.88 -1.73
CA THR A 71 9.67 1.24 -2.49
C THR A 71 11.04 1.77 -2.06
N MET A 72 11.18 3.09 -1.85
CA MET A 72 12.43 3.67 -1.35
C MET A 72 12.81 3.13 0.02
N SER A 73 11.86 2.89 0.93
CA SER A 73 12.20 2.35 2.25
C SER A 73 12.81 0.95 2.17
N VAL A 74 12.30 0.09 1.29
CA VAL A 74 12.81 -1.28 1.08
C VAL A 74 14.26 -1.27 0.58
N TRP A 75 14.60 -0.36 -0.35
CA TRP A 75 15.96 -0.26 -0.89
C TRP A 75 16.92 0.55 0.00
N ALA A 76 16.43 1.60 0.65
CA ALA A 76 17.24 2.48 1.48
C ALA A 76 17.66 1.81 2.79
N ASP A 77 16.79 1.00 3.40
CA ASP A 77 17.14 0.30 4.64
C ASP A 77 18.21 -0.76 4.42
N GLU A 78 18.24 -1.45 3.27
CA GLU A 78 19.32 -2.38 2.93
C GLU A 78 20.67 -1.67 2.71
N ARG A 79 20.66 -0.55 1.98
CA ARG A 79 21.86 0.28 1.80
C ARG A 79 22.38 0.83 3.12
N ARG A 80 21.48 1.29 3.99
CA ARG A 80 21.83 1.84 5.30
C ARG A 80 22.41 0.79 6.24
N GLN A 81 21.94 -0.45 6.16
CA GLN A 81 22.42 -1.57 6.97
C GLN A 81 23.64 -2.29 6.37
N GLY A 82 24.11 -1.86 5.20
CA GLY A 82 25.24 -2.51 4.50
C GLY A 82 24.94 -3.96 4.09
N THR A 83 23.67 -4.37 4.06
CA THR A 83 23.31 -5.77 3.78
C THR A 83 23.24 -6.07 2.28
N ASP A 84 23.34 -5.05 1.43
CA ASP A 84 23.43 -5.20 -0.03
C ASP A 84 24.57 -6.15 -0.43
N GLU A 85 25.74 -6.02 0.21
CA GLU A 85 26.92 -6.85 -0.07
C GLU A 85 26.70 -8.32 0.34
N LEU A 86 25.93 -8.54 1.41
CA LEU A 86 25.63 -9.88 1.93
C LEU A 86 24.60 -10.60 1.02
N ILE A 87 23.66 -9.86 0.45
CA ILE A 87 22.66 -10.41 -0.47
C ILE A 87 23.31 -10.79 -1.82
N LEU A 88 24.25 -9.97 -2.30
CA LEU A 88 25.01 -10.24 -3.53
C LEU A 88 26.00 -11.39 -3.41
N THR A 89 26.42 -11.74 -2.19
CA THR A 89 27.32 -12.88 -1.94
C THR A 89 26.59 -14.18 -1.63
N LEU A 90 25.27 -14.14 -1.41
CA LEU A 90 24.43 -15.32 -1.26
C LEU A 90 24.17 -15.99 -2.63
N PRO A 91 24.07 -17.33 -2.71
CA PRO A 91 23.73 -18.06 -3.94
C PRO A 91 22.22 -17.98 -4.25
N ALA A 92 21.70 -16.76 -4.29
CA ALA A 92 20.34 -16.39 -4.68
C ALA A 92 20.39 -15.73 -6.06
N SER A 93 19.37 -15.96 -6.88
CA SER A 93 19.26 -15.25 -8.16
C SER A 93 18.69 -13.84 -7.92
N ASP A 94 19.20 -12.83 -8.62
CA ASP A 94 18.71 -11.45 -8.53
C ASP A 94 17.19 -11.36 -8.74
N ILE A 95 16.63 -12.18 -9.63
CA ILE A 95 15.19 -12.24 -9.91
C ILE A 95 14.42 -12.71 -8.67
N GLU A 96 14.95 -13.66 -7.89
CA GLU A 96 14.31 -14.17 -6.68
C GLU A 96 14.27 -13.08 -5.59
N VAL A 97 15.31 -12.26 -5.49
CA VAL A 97 15.38 -11.13 -4.55
C VAL A 97 14.37 -10.04 -4.94
N VAL A 98 14.34 -9.64 -6.22
CA VAL A 98 13.43 -8.61 -6.73
C VAL A 98 11.97 -9.02 -6.51
N VAL A 99 11.60 -10.26 -6.84
CA VAL A 99 10.24 -10.76 -6.64
C VAL A 99 9.88 -10.83 -5.16
N GLY A 100 10.81 -11.22 -4.28
CA GLY A 100 10.58 -11.24 -2.83
C GLY A 100 10.33 -9.84 -2.26
N LYS A 101 11.10 -8.84 -2.71
CA LYS A 101 10.90 -7.44 -2.32
C LYS A 101 9.59 -6.87 -2.87
N TYR A 102 9.26 -7.17 -4.12
CA TYR A 102 7.99 -6.76 -4.72
C TYR A 102 6.81 -7.30 -3.91
N LEU A 103 6.80 -8.61 -3.59
CA LEU A 103 5.77 -9.22 -2.75
C LEU A 103 5.69 -8.57 -1.35
N SER A 104 6.83 -8.16 -0.79
CA SER A 104 6.88 -7.46 0.51
C SER A 104 6.16 -6.11 0.42
N ALA A 105 6.48 -5.33 -0.60
CA ALA A 105 5.87 -4.03 -0.85
C ALA A 105 4.37 -4.15 -1.14
N VAL A 106 3.96 -5.18 -1.89
CA VAL A 106 2.55 -5.53 -2.13
C VAL A 106 1.86 -5.87 -0.81
N GLY A 107 2.49 -6.63 0.08
CA GLY A 107 1.96 -6.94 1.41
C GLY A 107 1.72 -5.68 2.24
N ILE A 108 2.71 -4.79 2.31
CA ILE A 108 2.62 -3.51 3.05
C ILE A 108 1.50 -2.64 2.49
N TYR A 109 1.43 -2.51 1.15
CA TYR A 109 0.37 -1.78 0.48
C TYR A 109 -1.01 -2.37 0.75
N THR A 110 -1.13 -3.70 0.72
CA THR A 110 -2.40 -4.40 0.98
C THR A 110 -2.88 -4.15 2.41
N VAL A 111 -1.99 -4.20 3.41
CA VAL A 111 -2.34 -3.88 4.80
C VAL A 111 -2.83 -2.43 4.92
N SER A 112 -2.14 -1.50 4.25
CA SER A 112 -2.51 -0.08 4.24
C SER A 112 -3.89 0.15 3.60
N LEU A 113 -4.15 -0.57 2.51
CA LEU A 113 -5.42 -0.51 1.79
C LEU A 113 -6.57 -1.10 2.60
N ILE A 114 -6.36 -2.23 3.29
CA ILE A 114 -7.34 -2.82 4.21
C ILE A 114 -7.66 -1.88 5.37
N PHE A 115 -6.65 -1.22 5.93
CA PHE A 115 -6.89 -0.26 7.02
C PHE A 115 -7.72 0.94 6.51
N SER A 116 -7.40 1.46 5.33
CA SER A 116 -8.20 2.50 4.67
C SER A 116 -9.64 2.04 4.39
N TYR A 117 -9.81 0.80 3.93
CA TYR A 117 -11.13 0.18 3.70
C TYR A 117 -11.97 0.17 4.97
N LEU A 118 -11.42 -0.31 6.09
CA LEU A 118 -12.13 -0.38 7.36
C LEU A 118 -12.53 1.02 7.86
N CYS A 119 -11.62 2.00 7.80
CA CYS A 119 -11.92 3.36 8.22
C CYS A 119 -13.04 3.99 7.38
N ASN A 120 -12.96 3.91 6.05
CA ASN A 120 -13.99 4.48 5.18
C ASN A 120 -15.33 3.76 5.30
N LEU A 121 -15.33 2.43 5.48
CA LEU A 121 -16.54 1.65 5.69
C LEU A 121 -17.27 2.07 6.96
N VAL A 122 -16.54 2.20 8.09
CA VAL A 122 -17.13 2.61 9.37
C VAL A 122 -17.76 4.00 9.25
N VAL A 123 -17.08 4.95 8.61
CA VAL A 123 -17.63 6.30 8.40
C VAL A 123 -18.87 6.25 7.51
N LEU A 124 -18.81 5.55 6.37
CA LEU A 124 -19.96 5.49 5.45
C LEU A 124 -21.17 4.79 6.05
N GLN A 125 -20.99 3.74 6.87
CA GLN A 125 -22.10 3.06 7.55
C GLN A 125 -22.79 3.94 8.60
N ILE A 126 -22.08 4.89 9.20
CA ILE A 126 -22.66 5.82 10.18
C ILE A 126 -23.46 6.94 9.47
N TRP A 127 -22.99 7.39 8.30
CA TRP A 127 -23.53 8.58 7.61
C TRP A 127 -24.48 8.24 6.44
N GLY A 128 -24.55 6.98 6.01
CA GLY A 128 -25.42 6.55 4.93
C GLY A 128 -25.47 5.03 4.75
N SER A 129 -26.11 4.59 3.66
CA SER A 129 -26.18 3.19 3.26
C SER A 129 -25.29 2.95 2.02
N PRO A 130 -23.98 2.71 2.18
CA PRO A 130 -23.11 2.47 1.04
C PRO A 130 -23.48 1.15 0.35
N ASP A 131 -23.44 1.14 -0.98
CA ASP A 131 -23.58 -0.10 -1.75
C ASP A 131 -22.31 -0.96 -1.57
N PRO A 132 -22.42 -2.15 -0.96
CA PRO A 132 -21.25 -2.99 -0.68
C PRO A 132 -20.57 -3.51 -1.95
N GLY A 133 -21.32 -3.69 -3.05
CA GLY A 133 -20.78 -4.12 -4.34
C GLY A 133 -19.94 -3.03 -5.00
N LEU A 134 -20.45 -1.79 -4.99
CA LEU A 134 -19.69 -0.64 -5.51
C LEU A 134 -18.42 -0.39 -4.67
N PHE A 135 -18.55 -0.46 -3.35
CA PHE A 135 -17.44 -0.23 -2.43
C PHE A 135 -16.33 -1.27 -2.63
N LEU A 136 -16.68 -2.56 -2.68
CA LEU A 136 -15.73 -3.64 -2.90
C LEU A 136 -15.04 -3.52 -4.27
N THR A 137 -15.79 -3.17 -5.31
CA THR A 137 -15.25 -3.01 -6.67
C THR A 137 -14.24 -1.85 -6.76
N ASN A 138 -14.52 -0.72 -6.12
CA ASN A 138 -13.57 0.41 -6.07
C ASN A 138 -12.25 -0.01 -5.40
N TYR A 139 -12.32 -0.64 -4.22
CA TYR A 139 -11.11 -1.08 -3.52
C TYR A 139 -10.32 -2.16 -4.26
N LEU A 140 -11.00 -3.02 -5.00
CA LEU A 140 -10.36 -4.01 -5.87
C LEU A 140 -9.64 -3.31 -7.05
N GLY A 141 -10.26 -2.27 -7.62
CA GLY A 141 -9.62 -1.39 -8.62
C GLY A 141 -8.38 -0.69 -8.06
N TYR A 142 -8.47 -0.16 -6.84
CA TYR A 142 -7.35 0.48 -6.15
C TYR A 142 -6.19 -0.49 -5.95
N TRP A 143 -6.51 -1.73 -5.56
CA TRP A 143 -5.52 -2.78 -5.39
C TRP A 143 -4.75 -3.04 -6.70
N PHE A 144 -5.45 -3.20 -7.83
CA PHE A 144 -4.79 -3.40 -9.13
C PHE A 144 -3.93 -2.21 -9.57
N VAL A 145 -4.41 -0.98 -9.39
CA VAL A 145 -3.63 0.23 -9.71
C VAL A 145 -2.36 0.28 -8.86
N GLY A 146 -2.48 -0.02 -7.56
CA GLY A 146 -1.34 -0.09 -6.65
C GLY A 146 -0.33 -1.16 -7.03
N LEU A 147 -0.77 -2.37 -7.42
CA LEU A 147 0.09 -3.45 -7.90
C LEU A 147 0.90 -3.04 -9.13
N ALA A 148 0.26 -2.37 -10.09
CA ALA A 148 0.89 -1.92 -11.32
C ALA A 148 1.94 -0.82 -11.05
N MET A 149 1.59 0.17 -10.21
CA MET A 149 2.50 1.25 -9.87
C MET A 149 3.66 0.77 -8.98
N LEU A 150 3.45 -0.20 -8.09
CA LEU A 150 4.52 -0.87 -7.33
C LEU A 150 5.49 -1.62 -8.25
N ALA A 151 4.98 -2.23 -9.32
CA ALA A 151 5.83 -2.93 -10.29
C ALA A 151 6.69 -1.96 -11.11
N ILE A 152 6.22 -0.73 -11.33
CA ILE A 152 6.99 0.34 -11.98
C ILE A 152 8.02 0.95 -11.02
N GLY A 153 7.69 1.05 -9.72
CA GLY A 153 8.56 1.65 -8.71
C GLY A 153 9.66 0.74 -8.15
N MET A 154 9.63 -0.55 -8.49
CA MET A 154 10.61 -1.58 -8.11
C MET A 154 11.60 -1.85 -9.24
#